data_AF-A0A512AI87-F1
#
_entry.id   AF-A0A512AI87-F1
#
_cell.length_a   1.000
_cell.length_b   1.000
_cell.length_c   1.000
_cell.angle_alpha   90.00
_cell.angle_beta   90.00
_cell.angle_gamma   90.00
#
_symmetry.space_group_name_H-M   'P 1'
#
loop_
_entity.id
_entity.type
_entity.pdbx_description
1 polymer ?
#
loop_
_entity_poly.entity_id
_entity_poly.type
_entity_poly.pdbx_seq_one_letter_code
_entity_poly.pdbx_strand_id
1 'polypeptide(L)' 'MALSYEFLVERAEQAAKEAAGALLDNVRDRALRSEKAWRAMADQLREVAEGRERTRLERLSAALDTV' A
#
# COMPACT_ATOMS: atom_id res chain seq x y z
N MET A 1 -0.88 -15.57 6.54
CA MET A 1 -0.17 -14.38 7.06
C MET A 1 -0.80 -13.16 6.43
N ALA A 2 -1.36 -12.25 7.23
CA ALA A 2 -1.77 -10.95 6.70
C ALA A 2 -0.51 -10.09 6.51
N LEU A 3 -0.33 -9.54 5.32
CA LEU A 3 0.76 -8.61 5.04
C LEU A 3 0.39 -7.26 5.66
N SER A 4 1.22 -6.73 6.57
CA SER A 4 1.01 -5.41 7.15
C SER A 4 1.43 -4.31 6.17
N TYR A 5 0.88 -3.11 6.32
CA TYR A 5 1.28 -1.95 5.52
C TYR A 5 2.78 -1.68 5.65
N GLU A 6 3.32 -1.70 6.86
CA GLU A 6 4.75 -1.49 7.14
C GLU A 6 5.62 -2.49 6.38
N PHE A 7 5.26 -3.78 6.39
CA PHE A 7 6.00 -4.80 5.66
C PHE A 7 6.00 -4.55 4.15
N LEU A 8 4.88 -4.12 3.59
CA LEU A 8 4.78 -3.81 2.16
C LEU A 8 5.64 -2.60 1.78
N VAL A 9 5.65 -1.57 2.62
CA VAL A 9 6.49 -0.39 2.42
C VAL A 9 7.97 -0.75 2.52
N GLU A 10 8.38 -1.52 3.54
CA GLU A 10 9.76 -1.99 3.67
C GLU A 10 10.22 -2.77 2.43
N ARG A 11 9.36 -3.64 1.89
CA ARG A 11 9.65 -4.40 0.66
C ARG A 11 9.73 -3.49 -0.57
N ALA A 12 8.90 -2.47 -0.66
CA ALA A 12 8.99 -1.47 -1.73
C ALA A 12 10.32 -0.71 -1.65
N GLU A 13 10.72 -0.26 -0.46
CA GLU A 13 11.98 0.45 -0.25
C GLU A 13 13.21 -0.42 -0.54
N GLN A 14 13.18 -1.69 -0.15
CA GLN A 14 14.23 -2.65 -0.48
C GLN A 14 14.40 -2.78 -2.00
N ALA A 15 13.29 -2.92 -2.73
CA ALA A 15 13.30 -3.01 -4.18
C ALA A 15 13.79 -1.70 -4.85
N ALA A 16 13.45 -0.54 -4.28
CA ALA A 16 13.95 0.75 -4.74
C ALA A 16 15.48 0.87 -4.57
N LYS A 17 16.01 0.42 -3.42
CA LYS A 17 17.46 0.37 -3.16
C LYS A 17 18.18 -0.56 -4.13
N GLU A 18 17.59 -1.72 -4.42
CA GLU A 18 18.11 -2.67 -5.41
C GLU A 18 18.13 -2.05 -6.82
N ALA A 19 17.06 -1.34 -7.21
CA ALA A 19 17.00 -0.64 -8.47
C ALA A 19 18.07 0.47 -8.57
N ALA A 20 18.30 1.22 -7.49
CA ALA A 20 19.31 2.27 -7.44
C ALA A 20 20.74 1.74 -7.52
N GLY A 21 21.00 0.54 -6.97
CA GLY A 21 22.30 -0.12 -7.03
C GLY A 21 22.52 -1.00 -8.27
N ALA A 22 21.50 -1.18 -9.12
CA ALA A 22 21.58 -2.06 -10.27
C ALA A 22 22.47 -1.47 -11.37
N LEU A 23 23.50 -2.22 -11.77
CA LEU A 23 24.39 -1.86 -12.87
C LEU A 23 23.76 -2.11 -14.25
N LEU A 24 22.86 -3.08 -14.33
CA LEU A 24 22.20 -3.48 -15.58
C LEU A 24 20.77 -2.96 -15.61
N ASP A 25 20.38 -2.38 -16.74
CA ASP A 25 19.04 -1.80 -16.92
C ASP A 25 17.93 -2.85 -16.75
N ASN A 26 18.14 -4.08 -17.21
CA ASN A 26 17.16 -5.16 -17.06
C ASN A 26 16.92 -5.56 -15.59
N VAL A 27 17.95 -5.46 -14.74
CA VAL A 27 17.85 -5.70 -13.30
C VAL A 27 17.15 -4.53 -12.63
N ARG A 28 17.52 -3.29 -12.99
CA ARG A 28 16.84 -2.08 -12.52
C ARG A 28 15.35 -2.12 -12.82
N ASP A 29 14.97 -2.42 -14.06
CA ASP A 29 13.57 -2.46 -14.49
C ASP A 29 12.78 -3.55 -13.77
N ARG A 30 13.41 -4.70 -13.50
CA ARG A 30 12.78 -5.75 -12.69
C ARG A 30 12.56 -5.29 -11.25
N ALA A 31 13.55 -4.65 -10.64
CA ALA A 31 13.46 -4.15 -9.28
C ALA A 31 12.38 -3.06 -9.16
N LEU A 32 12.31 -2.12 -10.12
CA LEU A 32 11.25 -1.10 -10.18
C LEU A 32 9.85 -1.70 -10.35
N ARG A 33 9.69 -2.77 -11.14
CA ARG A 33 8.40 -3.49 -11.24
C ARG A 33 8.01 -4.12 -9.90
N SER A 34 8.96 -4.70 -9.19
CA SER A 34 8.73 -5.25 -7.85
C SER A 34 8.34 -4.15 -6.86
N GLU A 35 9.07 -3.02 -6.84
CA GLU A 35 8.72 -1.85 -6.02
C GLU A 35 7.28 -1.41 -6.29
N LYS A 36 6.92 -1.22 -7.56
CA LYS A 36 5.57 -0.78 -7.95
C LYS A 36 4.49 -1.75 -7.46
N ALA A 37 4.73 -3.06 -7.55
CA ALA A 37 3.80 -4.06 -7.05
C ALA A 37 3.62 -3.96 -5.53
N TRP A 38 4.71 -3.80 -4.77
CA TRP A 38 4.64 -3.65 -3.31
C TRP A 38 3.92 -2.38 -2.89
N ARG A 39 4.20 -1.25 -3.55
CA ARG A 39 3.50 0.02 -3.30
C ARG A 39 2.01 -0.09 -3.58
N ALA A 40 1.63 -0.69 -4.71
CA ALA A 40 0.23 -0.88 -5.05
C ALA A 40 -0.53 -1.71 -4.00
N MET A 41 0.10 -2.76 -3.45
CA MET A 41 -0.50 -3.53 -2.35
C MET A 41 -0.64 -2.71 -1.06
N ALA A 42 0.36 -1.87 -0.74
CA ALA A 42 0.32 -1.00 0.42
C ALA A 42 -0.82 0.04 0.30
N ASP A 43 -0.97 0.63 -0.89
CA ASP A 43 -2.02 1.58 -1.20
C ASP A 43 -3.40 0.94 -1.10
N GLN A 44 -3.59 -0.27 -1.62
CA GLN A 44 -4.84 -1.02 -1.46
C GLN A 44 -5.21 -1.27 0.00
N LEU A 45 -4.22 -1.62 0.84
CA LEU A 45 -4.44 -1.80 2.27
C LEU A 45 -4.89 -0.51 2.95
N ARG A 46 -4.29 0.61 2.54
CA ARG A 46 -4.66 1.95 3.02
C ARG A 46 -6.06 2.34 2.57
N GLU A 47 -6.40 2.16 1.31
CA GLU A 47 -7.74 2.44 0.77
C GLU A 47 -8.82 1.62 1.50
N VAL A 48 -8.55 0.35 1.79
CA VAL A 48 -9.48 -0.50 2.56
C VAL A 48 -9.63 0.01 3.99
N ALA A 49 -8.55 0.46 4.64
CA ALA A 49 -8.62 1.02 5.98
C ALA A 49 -9.42 2.35 6.00
N GLU A 50 -9.13 3.25 5.05
CA GLU A 50 -9.82 4.54 4.91
C GLU A 50 -11.30 4.36 4.54
N GLY A 51 -11.62 3.41 3.65
CA GLY A 51 -12.99 3.09 3.27
C GLY A 51 -13.82 2.53 4.44
N ARG A 52 -13.21 1.71 5.31
CA ARG A 52 -13.86 1.22 6.54
C ARG A 52 -14.17 2.36 7.49
N GLU A 53 -13.24 3.29 7.67
CA GLU A 53 -13.46 4.45 8.55
C GLU A 53 -14.55 5.38 8.00
N ARG A 54 -14.55 5.64 6.69
CA ARG A 54 -15.60 6.43 6.04
C ARG A 54 -16.99 5.79 6.24
N THR A 55 -17.09 4.48 6.01
CA THR A 55 -18.33 3.73 6.23
C THR A 55 -18.78 3.79 7.69
N ARG A 56 -17.84 3.77 8.64
CA ARG A 56 -18.14 3.90 10.07
C ARG A 56 -18.72 5.27 10.40
N LEU A 57 -18.11 6.34 9.89
CA LEU A 57 -18.57 7.72 10.09
C LEU A 57 -19.94 7.95 9.45
N GLU A 58 -20.17 7.46 8.23
CA GLU A 58 -21.47 7.53 7.55
C GLU A 58 -22.57 6.82 8.35
N ARG A 59 -22.29 5.64 8.91
CA ARG A 59 -23.22 4.90 9.77
C ARG A 59 -23.53 5.65 11.07
N LEU A 60 -22.53 6.28 11.68
CA LEU A 60 -22.71 7.08 12.90
C LEU A 60 -23.55 8.33 12.62
N SER A 61 -23.30 9.02 11.49
CA SER A 61 -24.11 10.16 11.05
C SER A 61 -25.56 9.73 10.82
N ALA A 62 -25.77 8.67 10.04
CA ALA A 62 -27.12 8.16 9.75
C ALA A 62 -27.88 7.75 11.03
N ALA A 63 -27.19 7.20 12.03
CA ALA A 63 -27.77 6.84 13.32
C ALA A 63 -28.11 8.06 14.20
N LEU A 64 -27.37 9.17 14.06
CA LEU A 64 -27.67 10.42 14.77
C LEU A 64 -28.83 11.19 14.13
N ASP A 65 -29.00 11.10 12.80
CA ASP A 65 -30.09 11.74 12.07
C ASP A 65 -31.45 11.03 12.24
N THR A 66 -31.48 9.83 12.84
CA THR A 66 -32.71 9.05 13.07
C THR A 66 -33.32 9.20 14.48
N VAL A 67 -32.74 10.05 15.34
CA VAL A 67 -33.23 10.34 16.71
C VAL A 67 -33.72 11.77 16.80
#